data_AF-A0A841EAQ0-F1
#
_entry.id   AF-A0A841EAQ0-F1
#
_cell.length_a   1.000
_cell.length_b   1.000
_cell.length_c   1.000
_cell.angle_alpha   90.00
_cell.angle_beta   90.00
_cell.angle_gamma   90.00
#
_symmetry.space_group_name_H-M   'P 1'
#
loop_
_entity.id
_entity.type
_entity.pdbx_description
1 polymer ?
#
loop_
_entity_poly.entity_id
_entity_poly.type
_entity_poly.pdbx_seq_one_letter_code
_entity_poly.pdbx_strand_id
1 'polypeptide(L)' 'MPATVIAERIGWQRSLTVLKDRVRQLRPLYQPVDPASRTTYRPGELAQCDLWFPPAPSTARVRSSG' A
#
# COMPACT_ATOMS: atom_id res chain seq x y z
N MET A 1 6.35 4.00 14.77
CA MET A 1 6.99 3.94 16.10
C MET A 1 5.96 3.85 17.24
N PRO A 2 5.98 2.83 18.10
CA PRO A 2 5.04 2.68 19.23
C PRO A 2 5.12 3.79 20.27
N ALA A 3 4.03 4.04 21.01
CA ALA A 3 3.98 5.06 22.07
C ALA A 3 4.90 4.73 23.27
N THR A 4 5.17 3.45 23.51
CA THR A 4 6.13 2.99 24.53
C THR A 4 7.55 3.45 24.22
N VAL A 5 7.98 3.29 22.96
CA VAL A 5 9.29 3.76 22.49
C VAL A 5 9.41 5.28 22.54
N ILE A 6 8.31 6.01 22.29
CA ILE A 6 8.27 7.47 22.48
C ILE A 6 8.47 7.81 23.96
N ALA A 7 7.81 7.09 24.86
CA ALA A 7 7.90 7.31 26.30
C ALA A 7 9.34 7.20 26.81
N GLU A 8 10.06 6.16 26.40
CA GLU A 8 11.46 5.93 26.74
C GLU A 8 12.36 7.05 26.24
N ARG A 9 12.19 7.45 24.96
CA ARG A 9 13.01 8.48 24.33
C ARG A 9 12.85 9.86 24.95
N ILE A 10 11.67 10.19 25.49
CA ILE A 10 11.40 11.50 26.11
C ILE A 10 11.49 11.46 27.64
N GLY A 11 11.86 10.32 28.24
CA GLY A 11 11.92 10.17 29.69
C GLY A 11 10.55 10.36 30.37
N TRP A 12 9.47 9.84 29.78
CA TRP A 12 8.12 10.05 30.30
C TRP A 12 7.88 9.28 31.61
N GLN A 13 7.69 10.01 32.72
CA GLN A 13 7.50 9.44 34.06
C GLN A 13 6.02 9.29 34.48
N ARG A 14 5.07 9.70 33.65
CA ARG A 14 3.62 9.69 33.99
C ARG A 14 2.90 8.54 33.32
N SER A 15 1.59 8.43 33.58
CA SER A 15 0.74 7.37 33.01
C SER A 15 0.89 7.25 31.50
N LEU A 16 1.08 6.00 31.05
CA LEU A 16 1.26 5.65 29.65
C LEU A 16 -0.04 5.79 28.84
N THR A 17 -1.20 5.71 29.51
CA THR A 17 -2.51 5.95 28.89
C THR A 17 -2.62 7.38 28.38
N VAL A 18 -2.24 8.37 29.21
CA VAL A 18 -2.24 9.79 28.83
C VAL A 18 -1.31 10.06 27.65
N LEU A 19 -0.14 9.40 27.63
CA LEU A 19 0.80 9.53 26.52
C LEU A 19 0.22 8.94 25.23
N LYS A 20 -0.43 7.77 25.29
CA LYS A 20 -1.09 7.16 24.13
C LYS A 20 -2.17 8.07 23.54
N ASP A 21 -2.99 8.69 24.37
CA ASP A 21 -4.05 9.59 23.91
C ASP A 21 -3.47 10.82 23.22
N ARG A 22 -2.44 11.44 23.79
CA ARG A 22 -1.73 12.57 23.19
C ARG A 22 -1.03 12.20 21.88
N VAL A 23 -0.32 11.06 21.85
CA VAL A 23 0.35 10.57 20.64
C VAL A 23 -0.67 10.29 19.52
N ARG A 24 -1.87 9.80 19.86
CA ARG A 24 -2.95 9.57 18.89
C ARG A 24 -3.44 10.88 18.28
N GLN A 25 -3.56 11.95 19.06
CA GLN A 25 -3.96 13.27 18.57
C GLN A 25 -2.86 13.92 17.70
N LEU A 26 -1.59 13.74 18.08
CA LEU A 26 -0.46 14.36 17.37
C LEU A 26 -0.08 13.62 16.09
N ARG A 27 -0.18 12.28 16.05
CA ARG A 27 0.29 11.46 14.90
C ARG A 27 -0.21 11.93 13.53
N PRO A 28 -1.49 12.26 13.33
CA PRO A 28 -1.98 12.72 12.03
C PRO A 28 -1.36 14.05 11.58
N LEU A 29 -1.00 14.92 12.53
CA LEU A 29 -0.43 16.25 12.24
C LEU A 29 1.02 16.18 11.76
N TYR A 30 1.74 15.12 12.15
CA TYR A 30 3.14 14.90 11.81
C TYR A 30 3.35 13.68 10.91
N GLN A 31 2.26 13.08 10.43
CA GLN A 31 2.36 12.07 9.38
C GLN A 31 2.87 12.76 8.11
N PRO A 32 3.98 12.29 7.52
CA PRO A 32 4.33 12.69 6.18
C PRO A 32 3.13 12.49 5.27
N VAL A 33 2.95 13.36 4.27
CA VAL A 33 1.99 13.11 3.19
C VAL A 33 2.19 11.68 2.72
N ASP A 34 1.09 10.93 2.65
CA ASP A 34 1.09 9.54 2.23
C ASP A 34 1.93 9.43 0.95
N PRO A 35 3.05 8.69 0.96
CA PRO A 35 3.79 8.40 -0.24
C PRO A 35 3.01 7.33 -1.01
N ALA A 36 1.77 7.64 -1.37
CA ALA A 36 1.14 7.05 -2.55
C ALA A 36 2.06 7.44 -3.70
N SER A 37 3.12 6.65 -3.87
CA SER A 37 4.07 6.74 -4.94
C SER A 37 3.23 6.61 -6.20
N ARG A 38 2.95 7.74 -6.85
CA ARG A 38 2.55 7.71 -8.25
C ARG A 38 3.75 7.15 -9.00
N THR A 39 3.79 5.83 -9.13
CA THR A 39 4.81 5.19 -9.94
C THR A 39 4.55 5.64 -11.37
N THR A 40 5.41 6.53 -11.84
CA THR A 40 5.30 7.11 -13.17
C THR A 40 6.14 6.23 -14.07
N TYR A 41 5.48 5.47 -14.95
CA TYR A 41 6.14 4.63 -15.93
C TYR A 41 6.17 5.35 -17.27
N ARG A 42 7.30 5.32 -17.96
CA ARG A 42 7.37 5.68 -19.37
C ARG A 42 6.67 4.60 -20.21
N PRO A 43 6.14 4.93 -21.39
CA PRO A 43 5.61 3.94 -22.30
C PRO A 43 6.63 2.81 -22.54
N GLY A 44 6.27 1.57 -22.21
CA GLY A 44 7.13 0.38 -22.36
C GLY A 44 7.96 -0.03 -21.14
N GLU A 45 7.96 0.73 -20.03
CA GLU A 45 8.69 0.37 -18.79
C GLU A 45 8.01 -0.75 -17.99
N LEU A 46 6.75 -1.07 -18.29
CA LEU A 46 6.03 -2.19 -17.71
C LEU A 46 5.63 -3.19 -18.79
N ALA A 47 5.98 -4.45 -18.57
CA ALA A 47 5.46 -5.58 -19.30
C ALA A 47 4.62 -6.44 -18.34
N GLN A 48 3.41 -6.81 -18.76
CA GLN A 48 2.60 -7.78 -18.04
C GLN A 48 3.09 -9.18 -18.44
N CYS A 49 3.75 -9.86 -17.51
CA CYS A 49 4.38 -11.16 -17.80
C CYS A 49 3.51 -12.37 -17.48
N ASP A 50 2.22 -12.20 -17.21
CA ASP A 50 1.31 -13.31 -16.90
C ASP A 50 0.18 -13.40 -17.93
N LEU A 51 0.36 -14.30 -18.90
CA LEU A 51 -0.72 -14.78 -19.75
C LEU A 51 -1.24 -16.10 -19.18
N TRP A 52 -2.26 -16.00 -18.34
CA TRP A 52 -3.03 -17.19 -17.93
C TRP A 52 -4.15 -17.43 -18.94
N PHE A 53 -4.08 -18.56 -19.65
CA PHE A 53 -5.17 -19.04 -20.49
C PHE A 53 -5.96 -20.13 -19.76
N PRO A 54 -7.30 -20.06 -19.72
CA PRO A 54 -8.10 -21.17 -19.23
C PRO A 54 -8.03 -22.37 -20.20
N PRO A 55 -8.11 -23.62 -19.71
CA PRO A 55 -8.30 -24.78 -20.58
C PRO A 55 -9.73 -24.76 -21.14
N ALA A 56 -9.91 -24.17 -22.32
CA ALA A 56 -11.15 -24.28 -23.08
C ALA A 56 -10.97 -25.33 -24.21
N PRO A 57 -11.95 -26.21 -24.47
CA PRO A 57 -11.97 -26.97 -25.71
C PRO A 57 -12.20 -26.00 -26.87
N SER A 58 -11.18 -25.80 -27.70
CA SER A 58 -11.26 -24.94 -28.87
C SER A 58 -12.21 -25.55 -29.91
N THR A 59 -13.43 -25.01 -30.02
CA THR A 59 -14.22 -25.15 -31.25
C THR A 59 -14.20 -23.80 -31.97
N ALA A 60 -13.10 -23.51 -32.64
CA ALA A 60 -13.07 -22.44 -33.62
C ALA A 60 -13.88 -22.91 -34.84
N ARG A 61 -15.16 -22.55 -34.90
CA ARG A 61 -15.93 -22.68 -36.14
C ARG A 61 -15.45 -21.59 -37.09
N VAL A 62 -14.56 -21.95 -38.02
CA VAL A 62 -14.29 -21.15 -39.21
C VAL A 62 -15.61 -21.02 -39.97
N ARG A 63 -16.20 -19.82 -39.95
CA ARG A 63 -17.29 -19.48 -40.84
C ARG A 63 -16.62 -18.86 -42.07
N SER A 64 -16.53 -19.64 -43.15
CA SER A 64 -16.20 -19.11 -44.46
C SER A 64 -17.28 -18.13 -44.87
N SER A 65 -16.87 -16.91 -45.24
CA SER A 65 -17.75 -15.89 -45.79
C SER A 65 -17.07 -15.29 -47.00
N GLY A 66 -17.72 -15.46 -48.16
CA GLY A 66 -17.48 -14.71 -49.40
C GLY A 66 -16.38 -15.29 -50.27
#